data_AF-A0A6G8CJI5-F1
#
_entry.id   AF-A0A6G8CJI5-F1
#
_cell.length_a   1.000
_cell.length_b   1.000
_cell.length_c   1.000
_cell.angle_alpha   90.00
_cell.angle_beta   90.00
_cell.angle_gamma   90.00
#
_symmetry.space_group_name_H-M   'P 1'
#
loop_
_entity.id
_entity.type
_entity.pdbx_description
1 polymer ?
#
loop_
_entity_poly.entity_id
_entity_poly.type
_entity_poly.pdbx_seq_one_letter_code
_entity_poly.pdbx_strand_id
1 'polypeptide(L)'
;MRIAHFSDLHYGAATLEEADRCFGAAIDRAIAEGVEAAVISGDATDHGLNLHEPATRRLCAQVRRLADHCPVLMLQGTFSHEPPGTLAVFGLLGARHSVHVAECIEQVVLMGDGRWMSSTGWRFDMVPAGARALLTCVPTINKAVVAATVGAVEAPQAVGEHLALLLRGFAPINRRAKEHGVPTIAVSHGTVFGSVSEHGVPMAGFDHEFSTGVLFSAETQAVMLGHIHRHQHWEQEGPEGRQCIAYAGSIGRFHFGEQGDKGFLLWEVTPDGAACELVPTPARRTIDIVFEGRPDLDVLREAAARHSIDGAHVRVRWTVADEDRHAVDRAAIAKLLAGAAQTKLEGRIVPIVRARAPGISQLTSLADKVRRWADLSGVEPTCVLECLEALAERAPAEIAEQLLSRSAGTKEPESGGSGQPDEVLGREVECV
;
A
#
# COMPACT_ATOMS: atom_id res chain seq x y z
N MET A 1 23.87 20.49 5.47
CA MET A 1 22.91 21.11 4.53
C MET A 1 21.55 20.53 4.82
N ARG A 2 20.57 21.39 5.07
CA ARG A 2 19.18 21.00 5.28
C ARG A 2 18.42 20.84 3.99
N ILE A 3 17.78 19.69 3.82
CA ILE A 3 16.98 19.39 2.63
C ILE A 3 15.61 18.87 3.05
N ALA A 4 14.54 19.44 2.50
CA ALA A 4 13.21 18.85 2.59
C ALA A 4 13.03 17.82 1.47
N HIS A 5 12.76 16.57 1.84
CA HIS A 5 12.48 15.48 0.90
C HIS A 5 11.00 15.11 0.99
N PHE A 6 10.27 15.42 -0.07
CA PHE A 6 8.88 15.05 -0.30
C PHE A 6 8.82 13.93 -1.33
N SER A 7 7.79 13.10 -1.26
CA SER A 7 7.53 12.06 -2.25
C SER A 7 6.07 11.72 -2.31
N ASP A 8 5.65 11.04 -3.39
CA ASP A 8 4.34 10.40 -3.51
C ASP A 8 3.23 11.39 -3.10
N LEU A 9 3.18 12.54 -3.79
CA LEU A 9 2.24 13.62 -3.47
C LEU A 9 0.83 13.31 -3.99
N HIS A 10 0.74 12.54 -5.08
CA HIS A 10 -0.49 12.06 -5.68
C HIS A 10 -1.57 13.14 -5.85
N TYR A 11 -1.22 14.30 -6.42
CA TYR A 11 -2.23 15.31 -6.76
C TYR A 11 -3.14 14.77 -7.86
N GLY A 12 -4.45 14.77 -7.60
CA GLY A 12 -5.48 14.34 -8.53
C GLY A 12 -6.86 14.78 -8.07
N ALA A 13 -7.87 14.64 -8.92
CA ALA A 13 -9.22 15.14 -8.61
C ALA A 13 -9.80 14.55 -7.30
N ALA A 14 -9.57 13.26 -7.03
CA ALA A 14 -10.07 12.57 -5.85
C ALA A 14 -9.22 12.82 -4.59
N THR A 15 -7.93 13.11 -4.76
CA THR A 15 -6.93 13.21 -3.68
C THR A 15 -6.57 14.66 -3.32
N LEU A 16 -7.02 15.64 -4.12
CA LEU A 16 -6.60 17.04 -4.06
C LEU A 16 -6.67 17.64 -2.66
N GLU A 17 -7.79 17.47 -1.95
CA GLU A 17 -7.96 18.07 -0.64
C GLU A 17 -6.95 17.55 0.39
N GLU A 18 -6.65 16.25 0.33
CA GLU A 18 -5.67 15.61 1.21
C GLU A 18 -4.26 16.05 0.84
N ALA A 19 -3.91 15.92 -0.45
CA ALA A 19 -2.60 16.25 -0.98
C ALA A 19 -2.24 17.73 -0.75
N ASP A 20 -3.16 18.67 -1.02
CA ASP A 20 -2.94 20.11 -0.87
C ASP A 20 -2.83 20.53 0.59
N ARG A 21 -3.68 19.96 1.47
CA ARG A 21 -3.59 20.24 2.92
C ARG A 21 -2.26 19.73 3.49
N CYS A 22 -1.87 18.51 3.15
CA CYS A 22 -0.65 17.90 3.69
C CYS A 22 0.61 18.55 3.11
N PHE A 23 0.71 18.69 1.80
CA PHE A 23 1.88 19.31 1.17
C PHE A 23 1.99 20.79 1.52
N GLY A 24 0.88 21.52 1.60
CA GLY A 24 0.86 22.90 2.03
C GLY A 24 1.44 23.09 3.44
N ALA A 25 1.03 22.25 4.39
CA ALA A 25 1.55 22.27 5.77
C ALA A 25 3.02 21.80 5.83
N ALA A 26 3.40 20.84 4.99
CA ALA A 26 4.78 20.37 4.88
C ALA A 26 5.70 21.48 4.36
N ILE A 27 5.26 22.26 3.36
CA ILE A 27 5.97 23.46 2.87
C ILE A 27 6.11 24.51 3.97
N ASP A 28 5.05 24.81 4.71
CA ASP A 28 5.12 25.75 5.84
C ASP A 28 6.18 25.33 6.84
N ARG A 29 6.21 24.03 7.18
CA ARG A 29 7.18 23.51 8.13
C ARG A 29 8.60 23.53 7.56
N ALA A 30 8.80 23.14 6.31
CA ALA A 30 10.10 23.19 5.66
C ALA A 30 10.67 24.63 5.62
N ILE A 31 9.82 25.63 5.30
CA ILE A 31 10.20 27.05 5.35
C ILE A 31 10.59 27.47 6.77
N ALA A 32 9.83 27.06 7.78
CA ALA A 32 10.11 27.39 9.17
C ALA A 32 11.43 26.77 9.68
N GLU A 33 11.78 25.57 9.19
CA GLU A 33 13.04 24.89 9.49
C GLU A 33 14.25 25.45 8.70
N GLY A 34 14.00 26.40 7.78
CA GLY A 34 15.04 27.07 7.01
C GLY A 34 15.76 26.15 6.03
N VAL A 35 15.02 25.27 5.35
CA VAL A 35 15.62 24.32 4.41
C VAL A 35 16.34 25.03 3.26
N GLU A 36 17.49 24.50 2.90
CA GLU A 36 18.38 25.12 1.92
C GLU A 36 18.10 24.67 0.48
N ALA A 37 17.44 23.52 0.32
CA ALA A 37 16.92 22.97 -0.93
C ALA A 37 15.76 22.01 -0.65
N ALA A 38 14.99 21.68 -1.69
CA ALA A 38 13.94 20.67 -1.62
C ALA A 38 14.05 19.65 -2.75
N VAL A 39 13.63 18.42 -2.46
CA VAL A 39 13.59 17.30 -3.41
C VAL A 39 12.18 16.69 -3.39
N ILE A 40 11.57 16.55 -4.55
CA ILE A 40 10.33 15.79 -4.78
C ILE A 40 10.74 14.54 -5.57
N SER A 41 10.76 13.37 -4.94
CA SER A 41 11.34 12.14 -5.50
C SER A 41 10.35 11.30 -6.32
N GLY A 42 9.44 11.95 -7.05
CA GLY A 42 8.49 11.31 -7.98
C GLY A 42 7.06 11.21 -7.46
N ASP A 43 6.16 10.81 -8.37
CA ASP A 43 4.72 10.64 -8.19
C ASP A 43 4.07 11.87 -7.53
N ALA A 44 4.37 13.05 -8.07
CA ALA A 44 3.74 14.30 -7.69
C ALA A 44 2.25 14.33 -8.09
N THR A 45 1.88 13.58 -9.13
CA THR A 45 0.50 13.44 -9.63
C THR A 45 -0.04 12.02 -9.44
N ASP A 46 -1.34 11.90 -9.18
CA ASP A 46 -2.03 10.62 -9.02
C ASP A 46 -2.21 9.85 -10.35
N HIS A 47 -2.21 10.59 -11.45
CA HIS A 47 -2.23 10.12 -12.83
C HIS A 47 -1.88 11.31 -13.73
N GLY A 48 -1.75 11.09 -15.04
CA GLY A 48 -1.56 12.18 -15.99
C GLY A 48 -2.67 13.23 -15.88
N LEU A 49 -2.34 14.41 -15.36
CA LEU A 49 -3.31 15.49 -15.14
C LEU A 49 -3.44 16.39 -16.37
N ASN A 50 -4.66 16.80 -16.67
CA ASN A 50 -4.87 17.82 -17.69
C ASN A 50 -4.58 19.23 -17.14
N LEU A 51 -4.07 20.13 -17.98
CA LEU A 51 -3.69 21.49 -17.58
C LEU A 51 -4.84 22.32 -16.96
N HIS A 52 -6.08 22.04 -17.34
CA HIS A 52 -7.26 22.77 -16.85
C HIS A 52 -7.77 22.27 -15.49
N GLU A 53 -7.23 21.15 -14.98
CA GLU A 53 -7.70 20.58 -13.73
C GLU A 53 -7.27 21.42 -12.52
N PRO A 54 -8.15 21.56 -11.50
CA PRO A 54 -7.80 22.25 -10.26
C PRO A 54 -6.55 21.69 -9.58
N ALA A 55 -6.34 20.38 -9.65
CA ALA A 55 -5.18 19.70 -9.07
C ALA A 55 -3.86 20.19 -9.69
N THR A 56 -3.78 20.31 -11.01
CA THR A 56 -2.62 20.87 -11.73
C THR A 56 -2.30 22.28 -11.23
N ARG A 57 -3.31 23.16 -11.18
CA ARG A 57 -3.11 24.54 -10.73
C ARG A 57 -2.61 24.60 -9.29
N ARG A 58 -3.16 23.76 -8.40
CA ARG A 58 -2.77 23.73 -6.98
C ARG A 58 -1.36 23.21 -6.80
N LEU A 59 -0.99 22.12 -7.47
CA LEU A 59 0.36 21.59 -7.46
C LEU A 59 1.38 22.64 -7.95
N CYS A 60 1.13 23.27 -9.10
CA CYS A 60 1.99 24.35 -9.61
C CYS A 60 2.13 25.52 -8.62
N ALA A 61 1.05 25.89 -7.93
CA ALA A 61 1.09 26.96 -6.94
C ALA A 61 1.93 26.59 -5.71
N GLN A 62 1.81 25.35 -5.22
CA GLN A 62 2.59 24.87 -4.08
C GLN A 62 4.07 24.69 -4.41
N VAL A 63 4.39 24.11 -5.58
CA VAL A 63 5.78 24.00 -6.06
C VAL A 63 6.39 25.37 -6.26
N ARG A 64 5.66 26.33 -6.85
CA ARG A 64 6.13 27.71 -6.97
C ARG A 64 6.39 28.34 -5.60
N ARG A 65 5.49 28.15 -4.63
CA ARG A 65 5.64 28.69 -3.27
C ARG A 65 6.87 28.11 -2.56
N LEU A 66 7.14 26.82 -2.75
CA LEU A 66 8.36 26.17 -2.26
C LEU A 66 9.61 26.74 -2.98
N ALA A 67 9.56 26.87 -4.31
CA ALA A 67 10.62 27.44 -5.13
C ALA A 67 10.88 28.95 -4.87
N ASP A 68 9.90 29.66 -4.32
CA ASP A 68 10.09 31.02 -3.84
C ASP A 68 10.92 31.07 -2.54
N HIS A 69 11.10 29.94 -1.84
CA HIS A 69 11.93 29.84 -0.64
C HIS A 69 13.30 29.23 -0.91
N CYS A 70 13.37 28.13 -1.66
CA CYS A 70 14.63 27.43 -1.93
C CYS A 70 14.62 26.75 -3.31
N PRO A 71 15.80 26.37 -3.86
CA PRO A 71 15.89 25.59 -5.09
C PRO A 71 15.21 24.22 -4.93
N VAL A 72 14.43 23.83 -5.93
CA VAL A 72 13.66 22.56 -5.91
C VAL A 72 14.18 21.63 -7.00
N LEU A 73 14.34 20.35 -6.68
CA LEU A 73 14.53 19.28 -7.64
C LEU A 73 13.28 18.40 -7.68
N MET A 74 12.74 18.15 -8.86
CA MET A 74 11.64 17.20 -9.09
C MET A 74 12.15 16.06 -9.94
N LEU A 75 12.11 14.83 -9.41
CA LEU A 75 12.43 13.62 -10.13
C LEU A 75 11.16 13.04 -10.75
N GLN A 76 11.27 12.55 -11.98
CA GLN A 76 10.23 11.76 -12.63
C GLN A 76 10.00 10.43 -11.88
N GLY A 77 8.78 10.22 -11.43
CA GLY A 77 8.27 8.97 -10.88
C GLY A 77 7.75 8.03 -11.95
N THR A 78 6.78 7.20 -11.58
CA THR A 78 6.26 6.14 -12.45
C THR A 78 5.51 6.72 -13.66
N PHE A 79 5.58 6.02 -14.80
CA PHE A 79 4.94 6.48 -16.04
C PHE A 79 3.41 6.43 -16.01
N SER A 80 2.81 5.70 -15.08
CA SER A 80 1.36 5.68 -14.87
C SER A 80 0.87 6.93 -14.13
N HIS A 81 1.64 7.40 -13.15
CA HIS A 81 1.36 8.61 -12.39
C HIS A 81 1.76 9.86 -13.17
N GLU A 82 2.93 9.83 -13.80
CA GLU A 82 3.53 10.95 -14.52
C GLU A 82 3.93 10.51 -15.94
N PRO A 83 3.03 10.57 -16.94
CA PRO A 83 3.44 10.34 -18.32
C PRO A 83 4.59 11.28 -18.73
N PRO A 84 5.51 10.87 -19.62
CA PRO A 84 6.67 11.69 -19.99
C PRO A 84 6.29 13.11 -20.43
N GLY A 85 6.98 14.12 -19.88
CA GLY A 85 6.69 15.53 -20.12
C GLY A 85 5.68 16.16 -19.16
N THR A 86 5.07 15.38 -18.25
CA THR A 86 4.20 15.90 -17.19
C THR A 86 4.94 16.91 -16.32
N LEU A 87 6.22 16.64 -16.00
CA LEU A 87 6.99 17.50 -15.11
C LEU A 87 7.59 18.73 -15.80
N ALA A 88 7.67 18.75 -17.12
CA ALA A 88 8.31 19.84 -17.88
C ALA A 88 7.74 21.24 -17.56
N VAL A 89 6.46 21.34 -17.22
CA VAL A 89 5.82 22.62 -16.86
C VAL A 89 6.39 23.22 -15.57
N PHE A 90 6.88 22.41 -14.63
CA PHE A 90 7.40 22.89 -13.35
C PHE A 90 8.74 23.61 -13.52
N GLY A 91 9.58 23.18 -14.47
CA GLY A 91 10.83 23.87 -14.82
C GLY A 91 10.62 25.27 -15.41
N LEU A 92 9.39 25.59 -15.87
CA LEU A 92 9.03 26.89 -16.43
C LEU A 92 8.43 27.85 -15.38
N LEU A 93 8.31 27.44 -14.11
CA LEU A 93 7.74 28.27 -13.06
C LEU A 93 8.68 29.45 -12.73
N GLY A 94 8.17 30.67 -12.91
CA GLY A 94 8.87 31.91 -12.55
C GLY A 94 8.85 32.21 -11.04
N ALA A 95 9.57 31.42 -10.25
CA ALA A 95 9.81 31.63 -8.82
C ALA A 95 11.17 32.30 -8.55
N ARG A 96 11.48 32.63 -7.29
CA ARG A 96 12.79 33.20 -6.91
C ARG A 96 13.96 32.25 -7.14
N HIS A 97 13.76 30.95 -6.89
CA HIS A 97 14.74 29.90 -7.20
C HIS A 97 14.22 29.00 -8.32
N SER A 98 15.13 28.35 -9.05
CA SER A 98 14.75 27.47 -10.14
C SER A 98 14.27 26.10 -9.64
N VAL A 99 13.35 25.52 -10.41
CA VAL A 99 12.93 24.13 -10.30
C VAL A 99 13.71 23.33 -11.35
N HIS A 100 14.53 22.39 -10.92
CA HIS A 100 15.16 21.41 -11.80
C HIS A 100 14.25 20.20 -11.96
N VAL A 101 14.03 19.78 -13.20
CA VAL A 101 13.22 18.59 -13.53
C VAL A 101 14.16 17.52 -14.06
N ALA A 102 14.29 16.42 -13.31
CA ALA A 102 15.14 15.28 -13.64
C ALA A 102 14.27 14.15 -14.22
N GLU A 103 14.13 14.14 -15.55
CA GLU A 103 13.39 13.14 -16.33
C GLU A 103 14.29 12.07 -16.95
N CYS A 104 15.62 12.21 -16.85
CA CYS A 104 16.60 11.25 -17.33
C CYS A 104 17.68 10.96 -16.28
N ILE A 105 18.51 9.95 -16.55
CA ILE A 105 19.67 9.64 -15.70
C ILE A 105 20.71 10.74 -15.91
N GLU A 106 21.00 11.49 -14.85
CA GLU A 106 21.95 12.60 -14.88
C GLU A 106 22.59 12.85 -13.51
N GLN A 107 23.65 13.68 -13.50
CA GLN A 107 24.05 14.38 -12.29
C GLN A 107 23.74 15.86 -12.40
N VAL A 108 23.32 16.43 -11.29
CA VAL A 108 23.10 17.86 -11.16
C VAL A 108 23.82 18.40 -9.94
N VAL A 109 24.27 19.63 -10.03
CA VAL A 109 24.90 20.34 -8.92
C VAL A 109 24.05 21.53 -8.55
N LEU A 110 23.84 21.69 -7.24
CA LEU A 110 23.37 22.95 -6.69
C LEU A 110 24.59 23.85 -6.47
N MET A 111 24.65 24.96 -7.18
CA MET A 111 25.73 25.93 -7.10
C MET A 111 25.56 26.85 -5.88
N GLY A 112 26.65 27.46 -5.42
CA GLY A 112 26.62 28.41 -4.30
C GLY A 112 25.72 29.64 -4.50
N ASP A 113 25.40 29.99 -5.75
CA ASP A 113 24.45 31.05 -6.12
C ASP A 113 22.98 30.59 -6.15
N GLY A 114 22.72 29.33 -5.80
CA GLY A 114 21.37 28.75 -5.74
C GLY A 114 20.83 28.24 -7.08
N ARG A 115 21.62 28.23 -8.15
CA ARG A 115 21.21 27.68 -9.45
C ARG A 115 21.58 26.21 -9.58
N TRP A 116 20.75 25.48 -10.33
CA TRP A 116 21.03 24.12 -10.77
C TRP A 116 21.90 24.11 -12.01
N MET A 117 22.82 23.16 -12.08
CA MET A 117 23.63 22.88 -13.26
C MET A 117 23.67 21.38 -13.52
N SER A 118 23.22 20.95 -14.70
CA SER A 118 23.28 19.55 -15.14
C SER A 118 24.61 19.18 -15.77
N SER A 119 24.98 17.91 -15.67
CA SER A 119 26.03 17.32 -16.47
C SER A 119 25.64 17.26 -17.95
N THR A 120 26.63 17.28 -18.84
CA THR A 120 26.39 17.15 -20.30
C THR A 120 25.96 15.74 -20.71
N GLY A 121 26.30 14.74 -19.90
CA GLY A 121 25.85 13.36 -20.03
C GLY A 121 25.26 12.85 -18.72
N TRP A 122 25.38 11.55 -18.48
CA TRP A 122 24.82 10.90 -17.28
C TRP A 122 25.52 11.28 -15.97
N ARG A 123 26.76 11.78 -16.00
CA ARG A 123 27.53 12.23 -14.83
C ARG A 123 28.50 13.36 -15.17
N PHE A 124 29.05 14.03 -14.15
CA PHE A 124 30.20 14.92 -14.30
C PHE A 124 31.53 14.13 -14.32
N ASP A 125 32.50 14.61 -15.11
CA ASP A 125 33.88 14.07 -15.08
C ASP A 125 34.71 14.68 -13.94
N MET A 126 34.37 15.91 -13.54
CA MET A 126 34.99 16.65 -12.44
C MET A 126 33.92 17.40 -11.65
N VAL A 127 34.14 17.55 -10.34
CA VAL A 127 33.24 18.30 -9.47
C VAL A 127 33.28 19.77 -9.89
N PRO A 128 32.15 20.38 -10.26
CA PRO A 128 32.10 21.79 -10.63
C PRO A 128 32.60 22.70 -9.50
N ALA A 129 33.38 23.72 -9.86
CA ALA A 129 33.86 24.71 -8.90
C ALA A 129 32.67 25.51 -8.31
N GLY A 130 32.64 25.64 -6.99
CA GLY A 130 31.53 26.32 -6.29
C GLY A 130 30.28 25.45 -6.11
N ALA A 131 30.39 24.13 -6.32
CA ALA A 131 29.35 23.17 -5.96
C ALA A 131 29.06 23.22 -4.46
N ARG A 132 27.77 23.31 -4.09
CA ARG A 132 27.28 23.21 -2.71
C ARG A 132 26.76 21.82 -2.39
N ALA A 133 26.19 21.13 -3.37
CA ALA A 133 25.78 19.74 -3.29
C ALA A 133 25.82 19.09 -4.67
N LEU A 134 26.16 17.81 -4.73
CA LEU A 134 26.12 16.98 -5.93
C LEU A 134 24.99 15.95 -5.81
N LEU A 135 24.05 15.96 -6.75
CA LEU A 135 22.89 15.09 -6.77
C LEU A 135 22.99 14.14 -7.97
N THR A 136 22.81 12.85 -7.72
CA THR A 136 22.71 11.79 -8.73
C THR A 136 21.25 11.44 -8.91
N CYS A 137 20.69 11.68 -10.09
CA CYS A 137 19.26 11.49 -10.36
C CYS A 137 19.07 10.24 -11.22
N VAL A 138 18.31 9.27 -10.71
CA VAL A 138 17.93 8.06 -11.43
C VAL A 138 16.40 7.94 -11.38
N PRO A 139 15.69 8.47 -12.39
CA PRO A 139 14.23 8.36 -12.47
C PRO A 139 13.74 6.91 -12.61
N THR A 140 12.42 6.70 -12.52
CA THR A 140 11.83 5.38 -12.76
C THR A 140 12.20 4.84 -14.15
N ILE A 141 12.63 3.59 -14.20
CA ILE A 141 13.03 2.92 -15.45
C ILE A 141 11.83 2.28 -16.13
N ASN A 142 11.72 2.51 -17.44
CA ASN A 142 10.71 1.82 -18.24
C ASN A 142 11.16 0.39 -18.53
N LYS A 143 10.69 -0.57 -17.73
CA LYS A 143 11.01 -2.00 -17.89
C LYS A 143 10.66 -2.52 -19.30
N ALA A 144 9.65 -1.95 -19.98
CA ALA A 144 9.30 -2.35 -21.34
C ALA A 144 10.39 -2.00 -22.37
N VAL A 145 11.11 -0.89 -22.18
CA VAL A 145 12.25 -0.50 -23.05
C VAL A 145 13.40 -1.50 -22.90
N VAL A 146 13.67 -1.94 -21.67
CA VAL A 146 14.69 -2.97 -21.41
C VAL A 146 14.24 -4.31 -21.98
N ALA A 147 12.99 -4.70 -21.75
CA ALA A 147 12.39 -5.92 -22.31
C ALA A 147 12.41 -5.96 -23.84
N ALA A 148 12.26 -4.82 -24.52
CA ALA A 148 12.40 -4.73 -25.97
C ALA A 148 13.82 -5.07 -26.47
N THR A 149 14.83 -4.92 -25.60
CA THR A 149 16.24 -5.16 -25.92
C THR A 149 16.69 -6.57 -25.54
N VAL A 150 16.36 -7.03 -24.32
CA VAL A 150 16.85 -8.31 -23.77
C VAL A 150 15.79 -9.42 -23.72
N GLY A 151 14.54 -9.10 -24.08
CA GLY A 151 13.39 -10.00 -23.93
C GLY A 151 12.69 -9.85 -22.57
N ALA A 152 11.37 -10.11 -22.54
CA ALA A 152 10.55 -9.87 -21.35
C ALA A 152 10.90 -10.75 -20.13
N VAL A 153 11.44 -11.96 -20.36
CA VAL A 153 11.81 -12.89 -19.29
C VAL A 153 13.08 -12.44 -18.57
N GLU A 154 14.08 -11.96 -19.32
CA GLU A 154 15.39 -11.53 -18.80
C GLU A 154 15.37 -10.08 -18.28
N ALA A 155 14.37 -9.28 -18.68
CA ALA A 155 14.29 -7.86 -18.37
C ALA A 155 14.42 -7.52 -16.88
N PRO A 156 13.74 -8.21 -15.93
CA PRO A 156 13.88 -7.87 -14.52
C PRO A 156 15.31 -8.02 -14.00
N GLN A 157 15.99 -9.11 -14.37
CA GLN A 157 17.38 -9.35 -13.97
C GLN A 157 18.32 -8.33 -14.62
N ALA A 158 18.16 -8.09 -15.93
CA ALA A 158 18.98 -7.11 -16.66
C ALA A 158 18.83 -5.69 -16.10
N VAL A 159 17.62 -5.28 -15.71
CA VAL A 159 17.39 -3.98 -15.06
C VAL A 159 18.23 -3.86 -13.79
N GLY A 160 18.17 -4.86 -12.91
CA GLY A 160 18.94 -4.87 -11.65
C GLY A 160 20.45 -4.83 -11.88
N GLU A 161 20.96 -5.61 -12.83
CA GLU A 161 22.39 -5.66 -13.18
C GLU A 161 22.89 -4.33 -13.76
N HIS A 162 22.14 -3.73 -14.69
CA HIS A 162 22.50 -2.46 -15.30
C HIS A 162 22.41 -1.30 -14.31
N LEU A 163 21.40 -1.28 -13.44
CA LEU A 163 21.31 -0.31 -12.34
C LEU A 163 22.48 -0.42 -11.38
N ALA A 164 22.87 -1.64 -11.01
CA ALA A 164 24.03 -1.86 -10.16
C ALA A 164 25.33 -1.32 -10.78
N LEU A 165 25.54 -1.55 -12.09
CA LEU A 165 26.68 -1.03 -12.81
C LEU A 165 26.66 0.51 -12.89
N LEU A 166 25.48 1.08 -13.19
CA LEU A 166 25.28 2.52 -13.28
C LEU A 166 25.58 3.21 -11.94
N LEU A 167 25.00 2.72 -10.85
CA LEU A 167 25.17 3.29 -9.52
C LEU A 167 26.63 3.24 -9.05
N ARG A 168 27.31 2.11 -9.23
CA ARG A 168 28.77 2.01 -9.02
C ARG A 168 29.56 2.98 -9.90
N GLY A 169 29.06 3.26 -11.10
CA GLY A 169 29.62 4.23 -12.01
C GLY A 169 29.67 5.65 -11.43
N PHE A 170 28.80 6.02 -10.49
CA PHE A 170 28.82 7.33 -9.85
C PHE A 170 29.81 7.45 -8.68
N ALA A 171 30.20 6.34 -8.07
CA ALA A 171 31.07 6.33 -6.90
C ALA A 171 32.36 7.17 -7.04
N PRO A 172 33.13 7.09 -8.14
CA PRO A 172 34.37 7.86 -8.26
C PRO A 172 34.17 9.38 -8.20
N ILE A 173 33.09 9.91 -8.79
CA ILE A 173 32.82 11.35 -8.77
C ILE A 173 32.23 11.78 -7.42
N ASN A 174 31.42 10.92 -6.78
CA ASN A 174 30.89 11.19 -5.44
C ASN A 174 32.00 11.24 -4.39
N ARG A 175 32.98 10.31 -4.46
CA ARG A 175 34.16 10.34 -3.61
C ARG A 175 34.98 11.62 -3.79
N ARG A 176 35.19 12.05 -5.03
CA ARG A 176 35.85 13.33 -5.32
C ARG A 176 35.06 14.52 -4.77
N ALA A 177 33.74 14.51 -4.85
CA ALA A 177 32.90 15.57 -4.27
C ALA A 177 33.08 15.63 -2.75
N LYS A 178 33.04 14.48 -2.08
CA LYS A 178 33.33 14.37 -0.66
C LYS A 178 34.73 14.91 -0.29
N GLU A 179 35.77 14.55 -1.04
CA GLU A 179 37.15 15.06 -0.84
C GLU A 179 37.23 16.59 -0.95
N HIS A 180 36.35 17.22 -1.73
CA HIS A 180 36.22 18.69 -1.83
C HIS A 180 35.25 19.29 -0.82
N GLY A 181 34.75 18.52 0.15
CA GLY A 181 33.78 18.98 1.15
C GLY A 181 32.38 19.23 0.58
N VAL A 182 32.03 18.60 -0.56
CA VAL A 182 30.71 18.71 -1.18
C VAL A 182 29.85 17.50 -0.78
N PRO A 183 28.70 17.69 -0.10
CA PRO A 183 27.77 16.61 0.20
C PRO A 183 27.20 15.97 -1.07
N THR A 184 27.01 14.66 -1.03
CA THR A 184 26.50 13.90 -2.18
C THR A 184 25.20 13.19 -1.85
N ILE A 185 24.25 13.27 -2.79
CA ILE A 185 22.89 12.78 -2.62
C ILE A 185 22.52 11.96 -3.86
N ALA A 186 21.85 10.83 -3.71
CA ALA A 186 21.17 10.14 -4.78
C ALA A 186 19.65 10.32 -4.62
N VAL A 187 18.94 10.50 -5.73
CA VAL A 187 17.47 10.62 -5.77
C VAL A 187 16.95 9.60 -6.77
N SER A 188 16.00 8.76 -6.34
CA SER A 188 15.39 7.76 -7.22
C SER A 188 13.95 7.45 -6.83
N HIS A 189 13.23 6.77 -7.72
CA HIS A 189 11.85 6.35 -7.53
C HIS A 189 11.68 4.91 -8.00
N GLY A 190 11.52 3.99 -7.05
CA GLY A 190 11.42 2.55 -7.31
C GLY A 190 11.48 1.73 -6.02
N THR A 191 11.48 0.41 -6.15
CA THR A 191 11.34 -0.52 -5.03
C THR A 191 12.69 -1.09 -4.60
N VAL A 192 12.97 -1.02 -3.29
CA VAL A 192 14.11 -1.68 -2.65
C VAL A 192 13.68 -3.06 -2.15
N PHE A 193 14.51 -4.08 -2.42
CA PHE A 193 14.32 -5.43 -1.90
C PHE A 193 14.18 -5.42 -0.36
N GLY A 194 13.10 -6.05 0.13
CA GLY A 194 12.79 -6.12 1.55
C GLY A 194 12.14 -4.85 2.14
N SER A 195 11.79 -3.86 1.31
CA SER A 195 10.95 -2.75 1.75
C SER A 195 9.55 -3.22 2.14
N VAL A 196 8.92 -2.50 3.05
CA VAL A 196 7.57 -2.79 3.57
C VAL A 196 6.60 -1.75 3.03
N SER A 197 5.46 -2.20 2.48
CA SER A 197 4.40 -1.31 1.99
C SER A 197 3.73 -0.53 3.11
N GLU A 198 2.91 0.45 2.74
CA GLU A 198 2.05 1.22 3.65
C GLU A 198 1.07 0.37 4.45
N HIS A 199 0.78 -0.84 4.00
CA HIS A 199 -0.07 -1.81 4.71
C HIS A 199 0.71 -2.80 5.58
N GLY A 200 2.03 -2.62 5.73
CA GLY A 200 2.86 -3.52 6.53
C GLY A 200 3.21 -4.83 5.85
N VAL A 201 2.95 -4.95 4.54
CA VAL A 201 3.26 -6.15 3.76
C VAL A 201 4.65 -5.98 3.16
N PRO A 202 5.61 -6.90 3.41
CA PRO A 202 6.88 -6.89 2.71
C PRO A 202 6.64 -6.97 1.21
N MET A 203 7.24 -6.05 0.45
CA MET A 203 7.23 -6.11 -1.00
C MET A 203 7.94 -7.40 -1.39
N ALA A 204 7.24 -8.27 -2.12
CA ALA A 204 7.73 -9.57 -2.57
C ALA A 204 7.57 -9.68 -4.08
N GLY A 205 8.56 -10.23 -4.77
CA GLY A 205 8.51 -10.48 -6.21
C GLY A 205 9.82 -10.14 -6.91
N PHE A 206 9.79 -10.13 -8.25
CA PHE A 206 10.92 -9.72 -9.10
C PHE A 206 10.84 -8.23 -9.49
N ASP A 207 9.91 -7.49 -8.90
CA ASP A 207 9.69 -6.08 -9.22
C ASP A 207 10.65 -5.13 -8.51
N HIS A 208 11.54 -5.63 -7.63
CA HIS A 208 12.56 -4.81 -6.99
C HIS A 208 13.64 -4.36 -7.97
N GLU A 209 13.77 -3.06 -8.18
CA GLU A 209 14.84 -2.48 -8.98
C GLU A 209 16.16 -2.37 -8.21
N PHE A 210 16.09 -2.27 -6.88
CA PHE A 210 17.24 -1.97 -6.02
C PHE A 210 17.46 -2.99 -4.91
N SER A 211 18.72 -3.13 -4.51
CA SER A 211 19.11 -3.62 -3.19
C SER A 211 19.83 -2.52 -2.42
N THR A 212 19.81 -2.57 -1.08
CA THR A 212 20.52 -1.60 -0.24
C THR A 212 22.01 -1.54 -0.57
N GLY A 213 22.65 -2.70 -0.78
CA GLY A 213 24.06 -2.76 -1.16
C GLY A 213 24.37 -2.08 -2.50
N VAL A 214 23.47 -2.18 -3.49
CA VAL A 214 23.61 -1.48 -4.76
C VAL A 214 23.48 0.03 -4.59
N LEU A 215 22.52 0.51 -3.79
CA LEU A 215 22.36 1.93 -3.51
C LEU A 215 23.56 2.50 -2.75
N PHE A 216 24.04 1.82 -1.72
CA PHE A 216 25.25 2.24 -0.99
C PHE A 216 26.50 2.24 -1.87
N SER A 217 26.57 1.38 -2.88
CA SER A 217 27.70 1.33 -3.83
C SER A 217 27.83 2.55 -4.73
N ALA A 218 26.85 3.47 -4.74
CA ALA A 218 26.99 4.79 -5.35
C ALA A 218 27.86 5.75 -4.50
N GLU A 219 28.19 5.40 -3.26
CA GLU A 219 29.00 6.20 -2.34
C GLU A 219 28.46 7.61 -2.09
N THR A 220 27.12 7.75 -2.12
CA THR A 220 26.44 8.98 -1.69
C THR A 220 26.14 8.95 -0.20
N GLN A 221 26.12 10.11 0.48
CA GLN A 221 25.79 10.17 1.90
C GLN A 221 24.29 9.99 2.15
N ALA A 222 23.44 10.56 1.29
CA ALA A 222 21.98 10.40 1.38
C ALA A 222 21.42 9.78 0.10
N VAL A 223 20.49 8.82 0.24
CA VAL A 223 19.69 8.28 -0.86
C VAL A 223 18.21 8.53 -0.56
N MET A 224 17.63 9.47 -1.30
CA MET A 224 16.24 9.92 -1.17
C MET A 224 15.36 9.14 -2.16
N LEU A 225 14.49 8.28 -1.64
CA LEU A 225 13.63 7.41 -2.44
C LEU A 225 12.14 7.80 -2.37
N GLY A 226 11.45 7.65 -3.49
CA GLY A 226 9.99 7.59 -3.60
C GLY A 226 9.49 6.22 -4.05
N HIS A 227 8.17 6.05 -4.14
CA HIS A 227 7.40 4.87 -4.61
C HIS A 227 6.73 4.09 -3.47
N ILE A 228 7.42 3.96 -2.34
CA ILE A 228 6.88 3.26 -1.18
C ILE A 228 6.27 4.27 -0.21
N HIS A 229 4.95 4.20 -0.05
CA HIS A 229 4.17 5.14 0.75
C HIS A 229 4.39 5.02 2.27
N ARG A 230 5.25 4.09 2.71
CA ARG A 230 5.68 3.93 4.10
C ARG A 230 7.08 4.50 4.30
N HIS A 231 7.20 5.42 5.25
CA HIS A 231 8.51 5.84 5.72
C HIS A 231 9.29 4.66 6.33
N GLN A 232 10.51 4.48 5.85
CA GLN A 232 11.49 3.51 6.34
C GLN A 232 12.89 3.91 5.87
N HIS A 233 13.92 3.46 6.57
CA HIS A 233 15.30 3.79 6.23
C HIS A 233 16.28 2.67 6.54
N TRP A 234 17.45 2.73 5.93
CA TRP A 234 18.60 1.86 6.17
C TRP A 234 19.85 2.71 6.29
N GLU A 235 20.71 2.35 7.23
CA GLU A 235 21.98 3.05 7.46
C GLU A 235 23.16 2.09 7.35
N GLN A 236 24.29 2.64 6.95
CA GLN A 236 25.57 1.96 6.96
C GLN A 236 26.66 2.95 7.39
N GLU A 237 27.56 2.50 8.25
CA GLU A 237 28.82 3.18 8.52
C GLU A 237 29.97 2.43 7.84
N GLY A 238 30.86 3.17 7.19
CA GLY A 238 32.02 2.60 6.49
C GLY A 238 33.08 3.64 6.17
N PRO A 239 34.09 3.29 5.35
CA PRO A 239 35.14 4.22 4.92
C PRO A 239 34.59 5.50 4.26
N GLU A 240 33.44 5.38 3.59
CA GLU A 240 32.75 6.47 2.91
C GLU A 240 31.92 7.36 3.85
N GLY A 241 31.96 7.11 5.16
CA GLY A 241 31.20 7.85 6.18
C GLY A 241 29.89 7.16 6.56
N ARG A 242 28.94 7.94 7.11
CA ARG A 242 27.60 7.45 7.48
C ARG A 242 26.63 7.66 6.32
N GLN A 243 26.28 6.60 5.62
CA GLN A 243 25.32 6.64 4.53
C GLN A 243 23.91 6.30 5.04
N CYS A 244 22.89 6.95 4.50
CA CYS A 244 21.50 6.72 4.84
C CYS A 244 20.62 6.66 3.58
N ILE A 245 19.82 5.60 3.46
CA ILE A 245 18.79 5.44 2.43
C ILE A 245 17.44 5.60 3.12
N ALA A 246 16.54 6.44 2.60
CA ALA A 246 15.19 6.50 3.15
C ALA A 246 14.11 6.78 2.10
N TYR A 247 12.97 6.11 2.29
CA TYR A 247 11.70 6.50 1.70
C TYR A 247 11.07 7.58 2.55
N ALA A 248 10.61 8.69 1.94
CA ALA A 248 9.82 9.67 2.67
C ALA A 248 8.44 9.10 3.08
N GLY A 249 7.90 8.19 2.27
CA GLY A 249 6.50 7.83 2.32
C GLY A 249 5.63 8.86 1.61
N SER A 250 4.33 8.60 1.58
CA SER A 250 3.36 9.50 0.99
C SER A 250 3.12 10.74 1.86
N ILE A 251 2.88 11.88 1.20
CA ILE A 251 2.67 13.16 1.90
C ILE A 251 1.37 13.16 2.73
N GLY A 252 0.37 12.39 2.31
CA GLY A 252 -0.93 12.23 2.94
C GLY A 252 -1.40 10.78 2.90
N ARG A 253 -2.64 10.53 3.38
CA ARG A 253 -3.26 9.18 3.29
C ARG A 253 -4.18 9.09 2.09
N PHE A 254 -3.86 8.20 1.17
CA PHE A 254 -4.60 7.98 -0.08
C PHE A 254 -5.37 6.65 -0.08
N HIS A 255 -4.98 5.70 0.78
CA HIS A 255 -5.60 4.38 0.90
C HIS A 255 -6.11 4.10 2.33
N PHE A 256 -7.05 3.15 2.44
CA PHE A 256 -7.54 2.68 3.73
C PHE A 256 -6.58 1.66 4.35
N GLY A 257 -6.29 1.81 5.64
CA GLY A 257 -5.40 0.93 6.40
C GLY A 257 -3.91 1.19 6.20
N GLU A 258 -3.55 2.38 5.71
CA GLU A 258 -2.15 2.81 5.74
C GLU A 258 -1.68 3.00 7.18
N GLN A 259 -0.55 2.39 7.53
CA GLN A 259 0.04 2.41 8.87
C GLN A 259 1.03 3.57 9.06
N GLY A 260 1.25 3.96 10.31
CA GLY A 260 2.25 4.97 10.70
C GLY A 260 1.86 6.39 10.31
N ASP A 261 2.71 7.35 10.67
CA ASP A 261 2.54 8.75 10.31
C ASP A 261 2.88 8.99 8.82
N LYS A 262 2.21 9.99 8.24
CA LYS A 262 2.50 10.51 6.90
C LYS A 262 3.25 11.82 7.04
N GLY A 263 4.06 12.17 6.05
CA GLY A 263 4.93 13.32 6.21
C GLY A 263 5.93 13.52 5.09
N PHE A 264 6.97 14.26 5.42
CA PHE A 264 8.15 14.46 4.59
C PHE A 264 9.39 14.28 5.46
N LEU A 265 10.56 14.10 4.84
CA LEU A 265 11.81 13.98 5.58
C LEU A 265 12.57 15.30 5.62
N LEU A 266 12.98 15.70 6.82
CA LEU A 266 14.00 16.74 7.00
C LEU A 266 15.35 16.05 7.09
N TRP A 267 16.23 16.35 6.14
CA TRP A 267 17.57 15.79 6.06
C TRP A 267 18.61 16.79 6.55
N GLU A 268 19.61 16.28 7.26
CA GLU A 268 20.90 16.95 7.46
C GLU A 268 21.96 16.15 6.69
N VAL A 269 22.50 16.73 5.63
CA VAL A 269 23.51 16.09 4.77
C VAL A 269 24.82 16.85 4.84
N THR A 270 25.89 16.12 5.10
CA THR A 270 27.29 16.60 5.12
C THR A 270 28.14 15.72 4.19
N PRO A 271 29.38 16.10 3.88
CA PRO A 271 30.29 15.23 3.13
C PRO A 271 30.59 13.89 3.83
N ASP A 272 30.50 13.85 5.17
CA ASP A 272 30.88 12.68 5.96
C ASP A 272 29.68 11.87 6.47
N GLY A 273 28.46 12.38 6.32
CA GLY A 273 27.28 11.60 6.62
C GLY A 273 25.95 12.31 6.42
N ALA A 274 24.88 11.52 6.51
CA ALA A 274 23.50 12.00 6.45
C ALA A 274 22.64 11.43 7.58
N ALA A 275 21.65 12.21 8.01
CA ALA A 275 20.57 11.78 8.89
C ALA A 275 19.25 12.39 8.42
N CYS A 276 18.14 11.70 8.68
CA CYS A 276 16.80 12.19 8.37
C CYS A 276 15.82 11.99 9.52
N GLU A 277 14.87 12.91 9.63
CA GLU A 277 13.73 12.82 10.56
C GLU A 277 12.42 12.94 9.76
N LEU A 278 11.45 12.06 10.06
CA LEU A 278 10.10 12.17 9.54
C LEU A 278 9.37 13.29 10.27
N VAL A 279 8.96 14.30 9.52
CA VAL A 279 8.13 15.40 10.01
C VAL A 279 6.68 15.13 9.62
N PRO A 280 5.78 14.84 10.59
CA PRO A 280 4.41 14.49 10.29
C PRO A 280 3.61 15.62 9.65
N THR A 281 2.74 15.29 8.70
CA THR A 281 1.73 16.18 8.11
C THR A 281 0.37 16.02 8.80
N PRO A 282 -0.57 16.98 8.62
CA PRO A 282 -1.95 16.85 9.08
C PRO A 282 -2.77 15.89 8.17
N ALA A 283 -2.21 14.71 7.91
CA ALA A 283 -2.85 13.67 7.13
C ALA A 283 -4.07 13.12 7.87
N ARG A 284 -5.09 12.71 7.12
CA ARG A 284 -6.30 12.09 7.68
C ARG A 284 -5.93 10.89 8.52
N ARG A 285 -6.74 10.60 9.54
CA ARG A 285 -6.62 9.36 10.31
C ARG A 285 -7.41 8.27 9.61
N THR A 286 -6.90 7.04 9.70
CA THR A 286 -7.63 5.85 9.26
C THR A 286 -8.00 5.01 10.47
N ILE A 287 -9.24 4.54 10.51
CA ILE A 287 -9.78 3.70 11.59
C ILE A 287 -10.28 2.41 10.95
N ASP A 288 -9.61 1.30 11.22
CA ASP A 288 -10.00 -0.02 10.75
C ASP A 288 -10.71 -0.79 11.88
N ILE A 289 -11.96 -1.18 11.65
CA ILE A 289 -12.78 -1.92 12.60
C ILE A 289 -13.07 -3.29 11.99
N VAL A 290 -12.66 -4.35 12.67
CA VAL A 290 -12.74 -5.72 12.15
C VAL A 290 -13.66 -6.57 13.02
N PHE A 291 -14.59 -7.28 12.40
CA PHE A 291 -15.52 -8.19 13.06
C PHE A 291 -15.32 -9.64 12.58
N GLU A 292 -15.12 -10.55 13.52
CA GLU A 292 -15.20 -11.99 13.29
C GLU A 292 -16.67 -12.44 13.47
N GLY A 293 -17.47 -12.27 12.43
CA GLY A 293 -18.91 -12.49 12.44
C GLY A 293 -19.67 -11.27 11.93
N ARG A 294 -20.96 -11.20 12.27
CA ARG A 294 -21.81 -10.06 11.87
C ARG A 294 -21.35 -8.80 12.61
N PRO A 295 -21.27 -7.63 11.95
CA PRO A 295 -20.96 -6.37 12.63
C PRO A 295 -21.98 -6.05 13.73
N ASP A 296 -21.49 -5.83 14.93
CA ASP A 296 -22.29 -5.35 16.06
C ASP A 296 -22.34 -3.82 16.02
N LEU A 297 -23.54 -3.25 15.94
CA LEU A 297 -23.76 -1.81 15.83
C LEU A 297 -23.45 -1.06 17.13
N ASP A 298 -23.57 -1.71 18.29
CA ASP A 298 -23.24 -1.10 19.58
C ASP A 298 -21.73 -1.03 19.76
N VAL A 299 -21.01 -2.11 19.45
CA VAL A 299 -19.54 -2.12 19.41
C VAL A 299 -19.01 -1.10 18.40
N LEU A 300 -19.63 -1.01 17.22
CA LEU A 300 -19.27 -0.01 16.21
C LEU A 300 -19.48 1.41 16.73
N ARG A 301 -20.56 1.67 17.47
CA ARG A 301 -20.85 2.98 18.07
C ARG A 301 -19.80 3.35 19.11
N GLU A 302 -19.44 2.41 19.97
CA GLU A 302 -18.40 2.62 20.99
C GLU A 302 -17.04 2.89 20.37
N ALA A 303 -16.65 2.14 19.34
CA ALA A 303 -15.41 2.37 18.60
C ALA A 303 -15.41 3.75 17.93
N ALA A 304 -16.52 4.13 17.28
CA ALA A 304 -16.64 5.43 16.64
C ALA A 304 -16.55 6.60 17.63
N ALA A 305 -17.16 6.46 18.82
CA ALA A 305 -17.09 7.46 19.88
C ALA A 305 -15.68 7.55 20.49
N ARG A 306 -15.02 6.40 20.70
CA ARG A 306 -13.68 6.33 21.31
C ARG A 306 -12.60 6.99 20.44
N HIS A 307 -12.65 6.75 19.13
CA HIS A 307 -11.59 7.21 18.22
C HIS A 307 -11.88 8.58 17.57
N SER A 308 -13.08 9.14 17.76
CA SER A 308 -13.61 10.31 17.05
C SER A 308 -13.49 10.14 15.53
N ILE A 309 -14.57 9.74 14.88
CA ILE A 309 -14.58 9.47 13.43
C ILE A 309 -14.60 10.73 12.56
N ASP A 310 -14.74 11.92 13.15
CA ASP A 310 -14.86 13.17 12.39
C ASP A 310 -13.63 13.41 11.50
N GLY A 311 -13.88 13.60 10.20
CA GLY A 311 -12.84 13.81 9.20
C GLY A 311 -11.95 12.59 8.88
N ALA A 312 -12.15 11.45 9.55
CA ALA A 312 -11.36 10.23 9.38
C ALA A 312 -11.87 9.33 8.25
N HIS A 313 -11.01 8.46 7.74
CA HIS A 313 -11.38 7.35 6.88
C HIS A 313 -11.68 6.14 7.75
N VAL A 314 -12.92 5.64 7.70
CA VAL A 314 -13.33 4.47 8.51
C VAL A 314 -13.55 3.28 7.60
N ARG A 315 -12.83 2.18 7.85
CA ARG A 315 -13.05 0.91 7.16
C ARG A 315 -13.62 -0.10 8.13
N VAL A 316 -14.76 -0.68 7.77
CA VAL A 316 -15.37 -1.78 8.53
C VAL A 316 -15.22 -3.06 7.72
N ARG A 317 -14.54 -4.04 8.31
CA ARG A 317 -14.34 -5.37 7.73
C ARG A 317 -15.07 -6.40 8.56
N TRP A 318 -15.67 -7.39 7.89
CA TRP A 318 -16.28 -8.50 8.60
C TRP A 318 -16.18 -9.81 7.82
N THR A 319 -16.15 -10.92 8.55
CA THR A 319 -16.18 -12.26 7.98
C THR A 319 -17.43 -12.99 8.47
N VAL A 320 -18.31 -13.43 7.57
CA VAL A 320 -19.55 -14.15 7.90
C VAL A 320 -19.69 -15.43 7.07
N ALA A 321 -20.41 -16.42 7.60
CA ALA A 321 -20.86 -17.58 6.82
C ALA A 321 -21.86 -17.15 5.72
N ASP A 322 -22.05 -17.97 4.69
CA ASP A 322 -22.95 -17.66 3.58
C ASP A 322 -24.41 -17.47 4.02
N GLU A 323 -24.86 -18.23 5.02
CA GLU A 323 -26.18 -18.12 5.63
C GLU A 323 -26.45 -16.74 6.25
N ASP A 324 -25.38 -16.09 6.70
CA ASP A 324 -25.43 -14.84 7.45
C ASP A 324 -25.24 -13.60 6.57
N ARG A 325 -25.01 -13.80 5.26
CA ARG A 325 -24.74 -12.72 4.30
C ARG A 325 -25.81 -11.63 4.32
N HIS A 326 -27.08 -12.02 4.38
CA HIS A 326 -28.22 -11.11 4.34
C HIS A 326 -28.51 -10.43 5.67
N ALA A 327 -27.89 -10.88 6.76
CA ALA A 327 -28.11 -10.32 8.09
C ALA A 327 -27.27 -9.07 8.38
N VAL A 328 -26.34 -8.71 7.50
CA VAL A 328 -25.49 -7.51 7.67
C VAL A 328 -26.17 -6.27 7.12
N ASP A 329 -26.61 -5.38 8.01
CA ASP A 329 -27.22 -4.10 7.65
C ASP A 329 -26.15 -3.03 7.34
N ARG A 330 -25.74 -3.00 6.07
CA ARG A 330 -24.78 -2.00 5.55
C ARG A 330 -25.31 -0.57 5.67
N ALA A 331 -26.63 -0.36 5.60
CA ALA A 331 -27.22 0.97 5.66
C ALA A 331 -27.18 1.53 7.08
N ALA A 332 -27.45 0.69 8.09
CA ALA A 332 -27.29 1.06 9.49
C ALA A 332 -25.84 1.41 9.85
N ILE A 333 -24.88 0.61 9.37
CA ILE A 333 -23.44 0.87 9.55
C ILE A 333 -23.06 2.23 8.93
N ALA A 334 -23.45 2.48 7.68
CA ALA A 334 -23.14 3.73 6.99
C ALA A 334 -23.78 4.95 7.70
N LYS A 335 -25.02 4.81 8.20
CA LYS A 335 -25.70 5.87 8.95
C LYS A 335 -24.98 6.20 10.26
N LEU A 336 -24.48 5.20 10.97
CA LEU A 336 -23.74 5.37 12.21
C LEU A 336 -22.40 6.08 11.96
N LEU A 337 -21.76 5.81 10.82
CA LEU A 337 -20.47 6.37 10.44
C LEU A 337 -20.56 7.65 9.60
N ALA A 338 -21.72 8.31 9.52
CA ALA A 338 -21.93 9.47 8.66
C ALA A 338 -21.01 10.68 8.95
N GLY A 339 -20.38 10.73 10.13
CA GLY A 339 -19.38 11.75 10.48
C GLY A 339 -17.98 11.47 9.91
N ALA A 340 -17.72 10.27 9.38
CA ALA A 340 -16.47 9.96 8.71
C ALA A 340 -16.37 10.73 7.37
N ALA A 341 -15.15 11.14 7.00
CA ALA A 341 -14.90 11.73 5.68
C ALA A 341 -15.18 10.72 4.56
N GLN A 342 -14.86 9.44 4.80
CA GLN A 342 -15.20 8.35 3.89
C GLN A 342 -15.36 7.05 4.68
N THR A 343 -16.31 6.21 4.26
CA THR A 343 -16.54 4.89 4.84
C THR A 343 -16.36 3.79 3.81
N LYS A 344 -15.58 2.76 4.12
CA LYS A 344 -15.40 1.56 3.29
C LYS A 344 -15.92 0.32 4.01
N LEU A 345 -16.81 -0.43 3.36
CA LEU A 345 -17.46 -1.61 3.93
C LEU A 345 -17.05 -2.89 3.17
N GLU A 346 -16.25 -3.74 3.80
CA GLU A 346 -15.69 -4.95 3.18
C GLU A 346 -16.22 -6.21 3.91
N GLY A 347 -17.04 -7.00 3.22
CA GLY A 347 -17.56 -8.26 3.75
C GLY A 347 -16.92 -9.46 3.06
N ARG A 348 -16.34 -10.36 3.84
CA ARG A 348 -15.87 -11.66 3.39
C ARG A 348 -16.93 -12.72 3.72
N ILE A 349 -17.35 -13.47 2.70
CA ILE A 349 -18.30 -14.57 2.88
C ILE A 349 -17.50 -15.87 2.84
N VAL A 350 -17.63 -16.68 3.88
CA VAL A 350 -17.04 -18.03 3.93
C VAL A 350 -18.09 -19.01 3.42
N PRO A 351 -17.91 -19.61 2.22
CA PRO A 351 -18.87 -20.56 1.70
C PRO A 351 -18.87 -21.83 2.55
N ILE A 352 -20.04 -22.40 2.83
CA ILE A 352 -20.12 -23.74 3.40
C ILE A 352 -19.72 -24.75 2.33
N VAL A 353 -18.52 -25.31 2.46
CA VAL A 353 -18.13 -26.49 1.69
C VAL A 353 -18.83 -27.69 2.29
N ARG A 354 -20.02 -28.02 1.79
CA ARG A 354 -20.67 -29.31 2.06
C ARG A 354 -19.88 -30.38 1.32
N ALA A 355 -18.89 -30.98 1.97
CA ALA A 355 -18.18 -32.12 1.42
C ALA A 355 -19.21 -33.24 1.15
N ARG A 356 -19.32 -33.69 -0.10
CA ARG A 356 -20.03 -34.95 -0.39
C ARG A 356 -19.28 -36.05 0.34
N ALA A 357 -20.00 -36.83 1.14
CA ALA A 357 -19.48 -38.01 1.81
C ALA A 357 -18.59 -38.84 0.85
N PRO A 358 -17.29 -39.00 1.14
CA PRO A 358 -16.38 -39.70 0.25
C PRO A 358 -16.85 -41.14 -0.02
N GLY A 359 -16.83 -41.54 -1.29
CA GLY A 359 -17.10 -42.92 -1.69
C GLY A 359 -18.56 -43.29 -1.89
N ILE A 360 -19.57 -42.52 -1.41
CA ILE A 360 -20.98 -42.87 -1.68
C ILE A 360 -21.27 -42.90 -3.19
N SER A 361 -20.78 -41.92 -3.95
CA SER A 361 -21.00 -41.86 -5.40
C SER A 361 -20.31 -42.98 -6.18
N GLN A 362 -19.33 -43.67 -5.58
CA GLN A 362 -18.57 -44.77 -6.21
C GLN A 362 -19.20 -46.15 -5.99
N LEU A 363 -20.16 -46.26 -5.06
CA LEU A 363 -20.89 -47.49 -4.82
C LEU A 363 -21.87 -47.76 -5.97
N THR A 364 -22.01 -49.02 -6.37
CA THR A 364 -22.79 -49.41 -7.55
C THR A 364 -24.27 -49.64 -7.22
N SER A 365 -24.59 -50.13 -6.02
CA SER A 365 -25.96 -50.36 -5.61
C SER A 365 -26.52 -49.20 -4.78
N LEU A 366 -27.82 -48.93 -4.93
CA LEU A 366 -28.51 -47.92 -4.12
C LEU A 366 -28.56 -48.32 -2.64
N ALA A 367 -28.67 -49.61 -2.34
CA ALA A 367 -28.62 -50.12 -0.97
C ALA A 367 -27.27 -49.85 -0.29
N ASP A 368 -26.15 -50.03 -1.00
CA ASP A 368 -24.82 -49.74 -0.45
C ASP A 368 -24.60 -48.25 -0.23
N LYS A 369 -25.15 -47.41 -1.11
CA LYS A 369 -25.18 -45.95 -0.92
C LYS A 369 -25.94 -45.57 0.34
N VAL A 370 -27.11 -46.17 0.57
CA VAL A 370 -27.93 -45.93 1.75
C VAL A 370 -27.24 -46.42 3.02
N ARG A 371 -26.61 -47.60 3.01
CA ARG A 371 -25.79 -48.10 4.14
C ARG A 371 -24.66 -47.14 4.48
N ARG A 372 -23.92 -46.68 3.47
CA ARG A 372 -22.80 -45.76 3.68
C ARG A 372 -23.26 -44.38 4.16
N TRP A 373 -24.41 -43.91 3.68
CA TRP A 373 -25.04 -42.69 4.19
C TRP A 373 -25.48 -42.84 5.64
N ALA A 374 -26.12 -43.97 6.00
CA ALA A 374 -26.61 -44.26 7.34
C ALA A 374 -25.47 -44.34 8.36
N ASP A 375 -24.38 -45.04 8.02
CA ASP A 375 -23.12 -45.10 8.78
C ASP A 375 -22.53 -43.70 9.04
N LEU A 376 -22.43 -42.88 7.99
CA LEU A 376 -21.88 -41.52 8.11
C LEU A 376 -22.79 -40.53 8.84
N SER A 377 -24.10 -40.80 8.90
CA SER A 377 -25.09 -39.91 9.53
C SER A 377 -25.53 -40.41 10.92
N GLY A 378 -25.00 -41.55 11.40
CA GLY A 378 -25.38 -42.17 12.68
C GLY A 378 -26.82 -42.71 12.70
N VAL A 379 -27.38 -43.04 11.54
CA VAL A 379 -28.74 -43.59 11.40
C VAL A 379 -28.67 -45.11 11.31
N GLU A 380 -29.63 -45.80 11.94
CA GLU A 380 -29.72 -47.26 11.87
C GLU A 380 -30.04 -47.68 10.40
N PRO A 381 -29.20 -48.49 9.73
CA PRO A 381 -29.36 -48.77 8.31
C PRO A 381 -30.57 -49.64 7.97
N THR A 382 -30.95 -50.58 8.84
CA THR A 382 -32.01 -51.56 8.61
C THR A 382 -33.34 -50.89 8.34
N CYS A 383 -33.74 -49.89 9.15
CA CYS A 383 -35.02 -49.22 8.99
C CYS A 383 -35.14 -48.47 7.65
N VAL A 384 -34.04 -47.88 7.18
CA VAL A 384 -34.01 -47.12 5.91
C VAL A 384 -33.92 -48.06 4.71
N LEU A 385 -33.23 -49.19 4.85
CA LEU A 385 -33.16 -50.24 3.83
C LEU A 385 -34.50 -50.94 3.64
N GLU A 386 -35.24 -51.22 4.72
CA GLU A 386 -36.61 -51.75 4.64
C GLU A 386 -37.55 -50.77 3.90
N CYS A 387 -37.41 -49.47 4.14
CA CYS A 387 -38.13 -48.44 3.39
C CYS A 387 -37.75 -48.46 1.90
N LEU A 388 -36.47 -48.64 1.60
CA LEU A 388 -35.97 -48.70 0.23
C LEU A 388 -36.51 -49.94 -0.52
N GLU A 389 -36.54 -51.10 0.14
CA GLU A 389 -37.12 -52.33 -0.41
C GLU A 389 -38.62 -52.18 -0.63
N ALA A 390 -39.35 -51.62 0.33
CA ALA A 390 -40.77 -51.35 0.18
C ALA A 390 -41.07 -50.44 -1.02
N LEU A 391 -40.24 -49.41 -1.25
CA LEU A 391 -40.34 -48.50 -2.40
C LEU A 391 -40.00 -49.17 -3.74
N ALA A 392 -39.21 -50.24 -3.74
CA ALA A 392 -38.88 -50.99 -4.95
C ALA A 392 -40.03 -51.89 -5.41
N GLU A 393 -40.85 -52.38 -4.47
CA GLU A 393 -41.89 -53.36 -4.74
C GLU A 393 -43.31 -52.78 -4.77
N ARG A 394 -43.52 -51.58 -4.21
CA ARG A 394 -44.87 -51.03 -3.96
C ARG A 394 -44.99 -49.58 -4.40
N ALA A 395 -46.20 -49.22 -4.84
CA ALA A 395 -46.48 -47.83 -5.19
C ALA A 395 -46.47 -46.95 -3.93
N PRO A 396 -46.01 -45.69 -4.01
CA PRO A 396 -45.96 -44.78 -2.85
C PRO A 396 -47.29 -44.63 -2.11
N ALA A 397 -48.42 -44.70 -2.82
CA ALA A 397 -49.76 -44.63 -2.24
C ALA A 397 -50.08 -45.82 -1.32
N GLU A 398 -49.66 -47.03 -1.69
CA GLU A 398 -49.90 -48.27 -0.93
C GLU A 398 -49.03 -48.33 0.33
N ILE A 399 -47.81 -47.80 0.26
CA ILE A 399 -46.90 -47.70 1.41
C ILE A 399 -47.46 -46.70 2.42
N ALA A 400 -47.94 -45.54 1.94
CA ALA A 400 -48.55 -44.52 2.79
C ALA A 400 -49.82 -45.04 3.50
N GLU A 401 -50.70 -45.75 2.79
CA GLU A 401 -51.91 -46.34 3.36
C GLU A 401 -51.60 -47.40 4.45
N GLN A 402 -50.54 -48.18 4.26
CA GLN A 402 -50.10 -49.18 5.26
C GLN A 402 -49.46 -48.55 6.51
N LEU A 403 -48.72 -47.45 6.37
CA LEU A 403 -48.12 -46.73 7.49
C LEU A 403 -49.18 -45.98 8.32
N LEU A 404 -50.16 -45.39 7.63
CA LEU A 404 -51.30 -44.71 8.27
C LEU A 404 -52.20 -45.71 9.03
N SER A 405 -52.41 -46.91 8.50
CA SER A 405 -53.17 -47.97 9.19
C SER A 405 -52.41 -48.60 10.37
N ARG A 406 -51.08 -48.71 10.31
CA ARG A 406 -50.25 -49.12 11.46
C ARG A 406 -50.23 -48.11 12.60
N SER A 407 -50.28 -46.81 12.32
CA SER A 407 -50.33 -45.76 13.35
C SER A 407 -51.66 -45.72 14.12
N ALA A 408 -52.74 -46.28 13.56
CA ALA A 408 -54.04 -46.36 14.25
C ALA A 408 -54.12 -47.49 15.31
N GLY A 409 -53.14 -48.40 15.35
CA GLY A 409 -53.16 -49.62 16.18
C GLY A 409 -52.36 -49.58 17.50
N THR A 410 -51.61 -48.51 17.78
CA THR A 410 -50.69 -48.46 18.92
C THR A 410 -51.04 -47.28 19.84
N LYS A 411 -51.73 -47.58 20.96
CA LYS A 411 -51.87 -46.64 22.08
C LYS A 411 -50.57 -46.60 22.89
N GLU A 412 -50.19 -45.39 23.30
CA GLU A 412 -49.01 -45.02 24.11
C GLU A 412 -48.92 -45.72 25.48
N PRO A 413 -47.77 -45.59 26.15
CA PRO A 413 -47.80 -44.75 27.36
C PRO A 413 -46.70 -43.68 27.47
N GLU A 414 -47.04 -42.65 28.22
CA GLU A 414 -46.34 -41.40 28.54
C GLU A 414 -45.06 -41.55 29.39
N SER A 415 -44.15 -40.57 29.24
CA SER A 415 -43.29 -39.88 30.25
C SER A 415 -42.05 -39.33 29.51
N GLY A 416 -41.53 -38.11 29.66
CA GLY A 416 -41.55 -37.10 30.71
C GLY A 416 -40.07 -36.70 30.96
N GLY A 417 -39.64 -35.47 30.62
CA GLY A 417 -38.27 -35.04 30.95
C GLY A 417 -37.77 -33.77 30.25
N SER A 418 -37.57 -32.72 31.05
CA SER A 418 -37.08 -31.36 30.75
C SER A 418 -35.55 -31.24 30.59
N GLY A 419 -35.07 -30.26 29.80
CA GLY A 419 -33.68 -29.77 29.80
C GLY A 419 -33.51 -28.41 29.09
N GLN A 420 -32.88 -27.45 29.78
CA GLN A 420 -32.62 -26.04 29.41
C GLN A 420 -31.43 -25.84 28.42
N PRO A 421 -31.24 -24.63 27.85
CA PRO A 421 -30.26 -24.36 26.78
C PRO A 421 -28.91 -23.83 27.29
N ASP A 422 -27.82 -24.16 26.59
CA ASP A 422 -26.44 -23.73 26.86
C ASP A 422 -26.07 -22.38 26.20
N GLU A 423 -25.23 -21.63 26.92
CA GLU A 423 -24.67 -20.30 26.65
C GLU A 423 -23.70 -20.22 25.45
N VAL A 424 -23.70 -19.05 24.80
CA VAL A 424 -22.76 -18.69 23.72
C VAL A 424 -21.61 -17.84 24.29
N LEU A 425 -20.39 -18.34 24.15
CA LEU A 425 -19.13 -17.68 24.53
C LEU A 425 -18.75 -16.55 23.56
N GLY A 426 -18.41 -15.38 24.11
CA GLY A 426 -17.93 -14.21 23.39
C GLY A 426 -16.51 -14.36 22.82
N ARG A 427 -16.25 -13.66 21.71
CA ARG A 427 -14.93 -13.52 21.08
C ARG A 427 -14.48 -12.05 21.10
N GLU A 428 -13.20 -11.87 21.42
CA GLU A 428 -12.48 -10.59 21.49
C GLU A 428 -12.27 -9.97 20.11
N VAL A 429 -12.26 -8.63 20.07
CA VAL A 429 -12.00 -7.79 18.89
C VAL A 429 -10.62 -7.15 19.05
N GLU A 430 -9.71 -7.37 18.09
CA GLU A 430 -8.43 -6.66 17.97
C GLU A 430 -8.61 -5.37 17.14
N CYS A 431 -8.21 -4.24 17.72
CA CYS A 431 -7.99 -2.99 16.99
C CYS A 431 -6.49 -2.84 16.68
N VAL A 432 -6.14 -2.63 15.41
CA VAL A 432 -4.78 -2.35 14.94
C VAL A 432 -4.71 -0.96 14.33
#